data_AF-A0A941B6L7-F1
#
_entry.id   AF-A0A941B6L7-F1
#
_cell.length_a   1.000
_cell.length_b   1.000
_cell.length_c   1.000
_cell.angle_alpha   90.00
_cell.angle_beta   90.00
_cell.angle_gamma   90.00
#
_symmetry.space_group_name_H-M   'P 1'
#
loop_
_entity.id
_entity.type
_entity.pdbx_description
1 polymer ?
#
loop_
_entity_poly.entity_id
_entity_poly.type
_entity_poly.pdbx_seq_one_letter_code
_entity_poly.pdbx_strand_id
1 'polypeptide(L)'
;MALRSDRQGAAEHGHRITAAIACHVARAGGTVDELTRLLLHPEHEGGRHARHLALRSGQPRALDYLRRVWASASAAVHDSTRVESRHHAYEVLAALRDRIETTPWRGTRGRTALRVLRAHLNFAEIAGGPLHHASERQTAEEAGISRTTLRAVYELVLKPRGWLRRLRVGHGREGSTWYLDFDNRAYGMSSSTSRVRTTQFPPDLALEEWPTPETGAAADIDSTVIGRLMGHDAFTLHGLGSSALMIIGALHLYSGQTVEELVGSSSVSRATAYRTLRRLALHGLVRQDGQTWALTPQALQGIGLPPDASEPRPKGLPAQGWDALAHAYGTAGTAAQRKALHMAERAVYRQALERLTEHCSRAVVIVRDGRTVLVPAPRADEIPAHWCSPDGSVLDPTTGRPAADWRVATDGRLILITPADQRSYDELAAAHAQALSEWESAA
;
A
#
# COMPACT_ATOMS: atom_id res chain seq x y z
N MET A 1 15.76 32.85 -5.17
CA MET A 1 16.08 31.41 -5.07
C MET A 1 14.92 30.49 -5.47
N ALA A 2 13.72 31.04 -5.73
CA ALA A 2 12.46 30.34 -6.02
C ALA A 2 12.31 29.75 -7.45
N LEU A 3 12.73 30.47 -8.50
CA LEU A 3 12.67 30.07 -9.93
C LEU A 3 13.37 28.74 -10.30
N ARG A 4 14.23 28.20 -9.42
CA ARG A 4 14.92 26.92 -9.63
C ARG A 4 14.03 25.72 -9.32
N SER A 5 13.02 25.88 -8.46
CA SER A 5 12.14 24.80 -7.99
C SER A 5 10.99 24.49 -8.97
N ASP A 6 10.35 25.50 -9.55
CA ASP A 6 9.26 25.31 -10.52
C ASP A 6 9.73 24.69 -11.85
N ARG A 7 10.92 25.12 -12.31
CA ARG A 7 11.60 24.50 -13.46
C ARG A 7 11.97 23.04 -13.18
N GLN A 8 12.20 22.69 -11.92
CA GLN A 8 12.47 21.31 -11.51
C GLN A 8 11.21 20.46 -11.65
N GLY A 9 10.04 20.94 -11.20
CA GLY A 9 8.77 20.20 -11.27
C GLY A 9 8.27 19.93 -12.70
N ALA A 10 8.32 20.92 -13.58
CA ALA A 10 7.96 20.73 -14.99
C ALA A 10 8.95 19.82 -15.74
N ALA A 11 10.25 19.92 -15.41
CA ALA A 11 11.27 19.03 -15.94
C ALA A 11 11.10 17.59 -15.43
N GLU A 12 10.73 17.40 -14.16
CA GLU A 12 10.43 16.08 -13.58
C GLU A 12 9.21 15.43 -14.23
N HIS A 13 8.14 16.19 -14.46
CA HIS A 13 6.95 15.68 -15.16
C HIS A 13 7.29 15.28 -16.60
N GLY A 14 7.99 16.15 -17.33
CA GLY A 14 8.47 15.87 -18.69
C GLY A 14 9.40 14.65 -18.73
N HIS A 15 10.25 14.48 -17.73
CA HIS A 15 11.10 13.30 -17.59
C HIS A 15 10.29 12.01 -17.37
N ARG A 16 9.29 12.02 -16.50
CA ARG A 16 8.42 10.85 -16.26
C ARG A 16 7.67 10.42 -17.52
N ILE A 17 7.15 11.37 -18.30
CA ILE A 17 6.51 11.07 -19.59
C ILE A 17 7.51 10.46 -20.58
N THR A 18 8.69 11.06 -20.71
CA THR A 18 9.77 10.54 -21.57
C THR A 18 10.14 9.10 -21.18
N ALA A 19 10.29 8.84 -19.87
CA ALA A 19 10.62 7.52 -19.35
C ALA A 19 9.50 6.49 -19.59
N ALA A 20 8.24 6.87 -19.42
CA ALA A 20 7.10 5.99 -19.70
C ALA A 20 7.04 5.58 -21.17
N ILE A 21 7.25 6.52 -22.09
CA ILE A 21 7.31 6.26 -23.53
C ILE A 21 8.51 5.36 -23.85
N ALA A 22 9.68 5.62 -23.26
CA ALA A 22 10.86 4.77 -23.43
C ALA A 22 10.62 3.33 -22.97
N CYS A 23 9.97 3.13 -21.81
CA CYS A 23 9.58 1.80 -21.35
C CYS A 23 8.60 1.11 -22.31
N HIS A 24 7.66 1.85 -22.89
CA HIS A 24 6.74 1.31 -23.88
C HIS A 24 7.46 0.86 -25.15
N VAL A 25 8.33 1.70 -25.71
CA VAL A 25 9.14 1.37 -26.90
C VAL A 25 10.04 0.15 -26.64
N ALA A 26 10.70 0.10 -25.47
CA ALA A 26 11.51 -1.06 -25.08
C ALA A 26 10.68 -2.35 -24.97
N ARG A 27 9.46 -2.28 -24.40
CA ARG A 27 8.54 -3.44 -24.32
C ARG A 27 8.01 -3.90 -25.67
N ALA A 28 7.91 -2.99 -26.63
CA ALA A 28 7.53 -3.30 -28.00
C ALA A 28 8.70 -3.88 -28.83
N GLY A 29 9.90 -4.04 -28.24
CA GLY A 29 11.10 -4.53 -28.94
C GLY A 29 11.79 -3.46 -29.80
N GLY A 30 11.48 -2.19 -29.57
CA GLY A 30 12.06 -1.08 -30.32
C GLY A 30 13.50 -0.76 -29.92
N THR A 31 14.05 0.28 -30.56
CA THR A 31 15.43 0.72 -30.42
C THR A 31 15.52 2.16 -29.89
N VAL A 32 16.72 2.54 -29.41
CA VAL A 32 17.00 3.93 -29.00
C VAL A 32 16.80 4.94 -30.14
N ASP A 33 17.04 4.52 -31.38
CA ASP A 33 16.88 5.37 -32.56
C ASP A 33 15.41 5.59 -32.91
N GLU A 34 14.56 4.57 -32.72
CA GLU A 34 13.11 4.70 -32.83
C GLU A 34 12.53 5.60 -31.74
N LEU A 35 12.97 5.43 -30.49
CA LEU A 35 12.60 6.34 -29.39
C LEU A 35 13.01 7.78 -29.70
N THR A 36 14.22 7.97 -30.22
CA THR A 36 14.76 9.29 -30.56
C THR A 36 13.95 9.95 -31.67
N ARG A 37 13.66 9.22 -32.75
CA ARG A 37 12.79 9.71 -33.84
C ARG A 37 11.40 10.08 -33.32
N LEU A 38 10.81 9.24 -32.48
CA LEU A 38 9.48 9.46 -31.91
C LEU A 38 9.42 10.73 -31.05
N LEU A 39 10.37 10.90 -30.11
CA LEU A 39 10.35 12.01 -29.16
C LEU A 39 10.81 13.34 -29.77
N LEU A 40 11.61 13.32 -30.83
CA LEU A 40 11.98 14.54 -31.56
C LEU A 40 11.00 14.90 -32.68
N HIS A 41 10.00 14.06 -32.96
CA HIS A 41 8.97 14.39 -33.94
C HIS A 41 8.16 15.62 -33.50
N PRO A 42 7.97 16.64 -34.36
CA PRO A 42 7.35 17.92 -33.98
C PRO A 42 5.95 17.76 -33.36
N GLU A 43 5.15 16.83 -33.90
CA GLU A 43 3.75 16.61 -33.53
C GLU A 43 3.57 15.65 -32.35
N HIS A 44 4.64 14.98 -31.88
CA HIS A 44 4.50 14.02 -30.78
C HIS A 44 4.49 14.75 -29.44
N GLU A 45 3.32 14.94 -28.83
CA GLU A 45 3.18 15.69 -27.57
C GLU A 45 4.05 15.16 -26.43
N GLY A 46 4.19 13.83 -26.32
CA GLY A 46 5.05 13.20 -25.32
C GLY A 46 6.56 13.52 -25.46
N GLY A 47 6.97 14.08 -26.59
CA GLY A 47 8.34 14.50 -26.88
C GLY A 47 8.65 15.96 -26.55
N ARG A 48 7.66 16.73 -26.07
CA ARG A 48 7.79 18.18 -25.82
C ARG A 48 8.98 18.51 -24.92
N HIS A 49 9.25 17.71 -23.90
CA HIS A 49 10.40 17.89 -23.00
C HIS A 49 11.74 17.69 -23.72
N ALA A 50 11.87 16.62 -24.51
CA ALA A 50 13.08 16.32 -25.28
C ALA A 50 13.37 17.39 -26.35
N ARG A 51 12.31 17.88 -27.04
CA ARG A 51 12.43 18.98 -28.00
C ARG A 51 12.81 20.30 -27.33
N HIS A 52 12.22 20.61 -26.18
CA HIS A 52 12.61 21.79 -25.41
C HIS A 52 14.07 21.71 -24.96
N LEU A 53 14.54 20.54 -24.53
CA LEU A 53 15.94 20.31 -24.19
C LEU A 53 16.87 20.48 -25.41
N ALA A 54 16.45 20.02 -26.60
CA ALA A 54 17.19 20.21 -27.85
C ALA A 54 17.30 21.68 -28.24
N LEU A 55 16.19 22.43 -28.15
CA LEU A 55 16.15 23.87 -28.44
C LEU A 55 16.97 24.69 -27.44
N ARG A 56 16.88 24.37 -26.15
CA ARG A 56 17.54 25.12 -25.07
C ARG A 56 19.01 24.80 -24.92
N SER A 57 19.41 23.55 -25.13
CA SER A 57 20.74 23.04 -24.76
C SER A 57 21.46 22.29 -25.87
N GLY A 58 20.91 22.33 -27.09
CA GLY A 58 21.47 21.73 -28.29
C GLY A 58 21.05 20.28 -28.50
N GLN A 59 20.97 19.90 -29.78
CA GLN A 59 20.66 18.54 -30.24
C GLN A 59 21.51 17.46 -29.56
N PRO A 60 22.85 17.60 -29.41
CA PRO A 60 23.68 16.54 -28.81
C PRO A 60 23.28 16.21 -27.36
N ARG A 61 22.93 17.24 -26.58
CA ARG A 61 22.55 17.08 -25.18
C ARG A 61 21.18 16.42 -25.01
N ALA A 62 20.25 16.68 -25.93
CA ALA A 62 18.97 15.98 -25.96
C ALA A 62 19.16 14.50 -26.32
N LEU A 63 20.02 14.17 -27.29
CA LEU A 63 20.34 12.78 -27.64
C LEU A 63 20.97 12.02 -26.47
N ASP A 64 21.93 12.62 -25.76
CA ASP A 64 22.54 11.99 -24.59
C ASP A 64 21.55 11.79 -23.43
N TYR A 65 20.62 12.73 -23.25
CA TYR A 65 19.52 12.55 -22.31
C TYR A 65 18.62 11.36 -22.70
N LEU A 66 18.21 11.28 -23.96
CA LEU A 66 17.38 10.17 -24.44
C LEU A 66 18.07 8.82 -24.34
N ARG A 67 19.39 8.74 -24.61
CA ARG A 67 20.18 7.52 -24.41
C ARG A 67 20.21 7.08 -22.95
N ARG A 68 20.35 8.01 -22.00
CA ARG A 68 20.29 7.67 -20.55
C ARG A 68 18.91 7.19 -20.14
N VAL A 69 17.85 7.85 -20.61
CA VAL A 69 16.47 7.43 -20.34
C VAL A 69 16.22 6.05 -20.95
N TRP A 70 16.69 5.79 -22.17
CA TRP A 70 16.62 4.50 -22.82
C TRP A 70 17.32 3.41 -22.01
N ALA A 71 18.59 3.61 -21.62
CA ALA A 71 19.32 2.62 -20.84
C ALA A 71 18.59 2.28 -19.52
N SER A 72 18.05 3.29 -18.83
CA SER A 72 17.25 3.08 -17.62
C SER A 72 15.94 2.35 -17.90
N ALA A 73 15.26 2.67 -19.00
CA ALA A 73 14.01 2.04 -19.38
C ALA A 73 14.20 0.59 -19.83
N SER A 74 15.23 0.30 -20.63
CA SER A 74 15.57 -1.05 -21.07
C SER A 74 15.95 -1.94 -19.89
N ALA A 75 16.76 -1.44 -18.94
CA ALA A 75 17.06 -2.16 -17.72
C ALA A 75 15.78 -2.46 -16.91
N ALA A 76 14.93 -1.44 -16.69
CA ALA A 76 13.68 -1.61 -15.97
C ALA A 76 12.71 -2.59 -16.66
N VAL A 77 12.67 -2.60 -17.99
CA VAL A 77 11.83 -3.53 -18.76
C VAL A 77 12.37 -4.95 -18.70
N HIS A 78 13.69 -5.13 -18.85
CA HIS A 78 14.35 -6.43 -18.75
C HIS A 78 14.12 -7.08 -17.37
N ASP A 79 14.15 -6.27 -16.31
CA ASP A 79 13.97 -6.73 -14.94
C ASP A 79 12.48 -6.91 -14.56
N SER A 80 11.53 -6.47 -15.41
CA SER A 80 10.10 -6.48 -15.09
C SER A 80 9.34 -7.56 -15.85
N THR A 81 8.54 -8.37 -15.14
CA THR A 81 7.66 -9.35 -15.78
C THR A 81 6.49 -8.64 -16.49
N ARG A 82 6.26 -8.96 -17.77
CA ARG A 82 5.12 -8.44 -18.53
C ARG A 82 3.86 -9.22 -18.17
N VAL A 83 2.89 -8.55 -17.52
CA VAL A 83 1.55 -9.13 -17.31
C VAL A 83 0.73 -8.93 -18.57
N GLU A 84 0.51 -10.00 -19.33
CA GLU A 84 -0.13 -9.97 -20.65
C GLU A 84 -1.65 -10.12 -20.59
N SER A 85 -2.17 -10.70 -19.51
CA SER A 85 -3.59 -10.97 -19.33
C SER A 85 -3.98 -10.95 -17.85
N ARG A 86 -5.28 -10.89 -17.58
CA ARG A 86 -5.81 -11.04 -16.22
C ARG A 86 -5.48 -12.42 -15.62
N HIS A 87 -5.40 -13.46 -16.44
CA HIS A 87 -4.99 -14.79 -15.99
C HIS A 87 -3.54 -14.80 -15.51
N HIS A 88 -2.64 -14.20 -16.30
CA HIS A 88 -1.23 -14.03 -15.92
C HIS A 88 -1.10 -13.19 -14.64
N ALA A 89 -1.96 -12.18 -14.43
CA ALA A 89 -1.98 -11.44 -13.16
C ALA A 89 -2.30 -12.35 -11.95
N TYR A 90 -3.21 -13.31 -12.10
CA TYR A 90 -3.53 -14.28 -11.04
C TYR A 90 -2.41 -15.30 -10.83
N GLU A 91 -1.73 -15.77 -11.88
CA GLU A 91 -0.54 -16.63 -11.76
C GLU A 91 0.58 -15.93 -10.99
N VAL A 92 0.79 -14.65 -11.28
CA VAL A 92 1.76 -13.79 -10.60
C VAL A 92 1.40 -13.64 -9.11
N LEU A 93 0.12 -13.42 -8.77
CA LEU A 93 -0.33 -13.39 -7.38
C LEU A 93 -0.22 -14.75 -6.68
N ALA A 94 -0.44 -15.86 -7.39
CA ALA A 94 -0.24 -17.20 -6.86
C ALA A 94 1.24 -17.46 -6.54
N ALA A 95 2.17 -17.12 -7.45
CA ALA A 95 3.61 -17.23 -7.18
C ALA A 95 4.05 -16.36 -5.98
N LEU A 96 3.47 -15.16 -5.82
CA LEU A 96 3.72 -14.34 -4.64
C LEU A 96 3.18 -14.98 -3.36
N ARG A 97 2.01 -15.62 -3.44
CA ARG A 97 1.45 -16.38 -2.32
C ARG A 97 2.41 -17.50 -1.91
N ASP A 98 2.86 -18.33 -2.85
CA ASP A 98 3.80 -19.43 -2.58
C ASP A 98 5.09 -18.91 -1.93
N ARG A 99 5.58 -17.76 -2.40
CA ARG A 99 6.75 -17.10 -1.80
C ARG A 99 6.49 -16.62 -0.36
N ILE A 100 5.30 -16.08 -0.09
CA ILE A 100 4.91 -15.68 1.26
C ILE A 100 4.82 -16.90 2.18
N GLU A 101 4.27 -18.00 1.69
CA GLU A 101 4.07 -19.25 2.44
C GLU A 101 5.40 -19.95 2.77
N THR A 102 6.39 -19.85 1.89
CA THR A 102 7.73 -20.43 2.08
C THR A 102 8.70 -19.54 2.87
N THR A 103 8.36 -18.26 3.08
CA THR A 103 9.23 -17.30 3.78
C THR A 103 9.18 -17.49 5.30
N PRO A 104 10.32 -17.58 6.00
CA PRO A 104 10.34 -17.70 7.46
C PRO A 104 9.99 -16.38 8.16
N TRP A 105 8.73 -16.24 8.59
CA TRP A 105 8.19 -15.06 9.29
C TRP A 105 8.54 -15.03 10.79
N ARG A 106 9.84 -14.97 11.09
CA ARG A 106 10.35 -15.12 12.46
C ARG A 106 9.93 -13.97 13.39
N GLY A 107 9.63 -14.33 14.64
CA GLY A 107 9.32 -13.39 15.72
C GLY A 107 7.96 -12.69 15.58
N THR A 108 7.63 -11.82 16.53
CA THR A 108 6.34 -11.12 16.54
C THR A 108 6.18 -10.15 15.36
N ARG A 109 7.26 -9.43 15.00
CA ARG A 109 7.23 -8.51 13.86
C ARG A 109 7.05 -9.24 12.53
N GLY A 110 7.75 -10.35 12.32
CA GLY A 110 7.59 -11.18 11.11
C GLY A 110 6.17 -11.70 10.95
N ARG A 111 5.60 -12.31 11.99
CA ARG A 111 4.21 -12.80 11.95
C ARG A 111 3.18 -11.70 11.73
N THR A 112 3.42 -10.51 12.27
CA THR A 112 2.56 -9.35 12.01
C THR A 112 2.71 -8.88 10.55
N ALA A 113 3.92 -8.89 10.00
CA ALA A 113 4.19 -8.58 8.60
C ALA A 113 3.48 -9.55 7.64
N LEU A 114 3.46 -10.85 7.95
CA LEU A 114 2.68 -11.84 7.22
C LEU A 114 1.19 -11.48 7.17
N ARG A 115 0.56 -11.14 8.32
CA ARG A 115 -0.86 -10.74 8.36
C ARG A 115 -1.14 -9.53 7.46
N VAL A 116 -0.26 -8.53 7.52
CA VAL A 116 -0.36 -7.34 6.67
C VAL A 116 -0.20 -7.68 5.19
N LEU A 117 0.76 -8.53 4.83
CA LEU A 117 0.92 -8.97 3.45
C LEU A 117 -0.26 -9.78 2.96
N ARG A 118 -0.83 -10.66 3.79
CA ARG A 118 -2.04 -11.42 3.41
C ARG A 118 -3.22 -10.48 3.19
N ALA A 119 -3.37 -9.42 3.98
CA ALA A 119 -4.39 -8.39 3.73
C ALA A 119 -4.18 -7.69 2.39
N HIS A 120 -2.94 -7.29 2.06
CA HIS A 120 -2.63 -6.70 0.75
C HIS A 120 -2.82 -7.67 -0.41
N LEU A 121 -2.49 -8.95 -0.21
CA LEU A 121 -2.72 -9.99 -1.21
C LEU A 121 -4.22 -10.17 -1.48
N ASN A 122 -5.07 -10.15 -0.44
CA ASN A 122 -6.52 -10.15 -0.62
C ASN A 122 -7.00 -8.93 -1.44
N PHE A 123 -6.51 -7.73 -1.14
CA PHE A 123 -6.86 -6.54 -1.93
C PHE A 123 -6.38 -6.61 -3.38
N ALA A 124 -5.20 -7.20 -3.62
CA ALA A 124 -4.66 -7.42 -4.96
C ALA A 124 -5.47 -8.47 -5.74
N GLU A 125 -5.86 -9.56 -5.09
CA GLU A 125 -6.74 -10.59 -5.66
C GLU A 125 -8.10 -9.99 -6.10
N ILE A 126 -8.70 -9.13 -5.25
CA ILE A 126 -9.93 -8.39 -5.56
C ILE A 126 -9.73 -7.40 -6.70
N ALA A 127 -8.61 -6.66 -6.71
CA ALA A 127 -8.27 -5.71 -7.76
C ALA A 127 -7.90 -6.38 -9.10
N GLY A 128 -7.65 -7.69 -9.10
CA GLY A 128 -7.24 -8.46 -10.28
C GLY A 128 -5.77 -8.26 -10.68
N GLY A 129 -4.92 -7.86 -9.73
CA GLY A 129 -3.49 -7.67 -9.97
C GLY A 129 -2.74 -7.03 -8.80
N PRO A 130 -1.40 -6.95 -8.88
CA PRO A 130 -0.54 -6.42 -7.81
C PRO A 130 -0.80 -4.97 -7.43
N LEU A 131 -1.24 -4.17 -8.41
CA LEU A 131 -1.62 -2.79 -8.21
C LEU A 131 -3.01 -2.74 -7.60
N HIS A 132 -3.13 -2.18 -6.40
CA HIS A 132 -4.41 -2.11 -5.70
C HIS A 132 -4.51 -0.86 -4.82
N HIS A 133 -5.72 -0.54 -4.39
CA HIS A 133 -6.01 0.57 -3.50
C HIS A 133 -6.37 0.07 -2.12
N ALA A 134 -5.73 0.62 -1.09
CA ALA A 134 -6.06 0.32 0.30
C ALA A 134 -5.73 1.51 1.21
N SER A 135 -6.65 1.82 2.11
CA SER A 135 -6.36 2.76 3.20
C SER A 135 -5.67 2.03 4.36
N GLU A 136 -4.81 2.72 5.11
CA GLU A 136 -4.14 2.12 6.28
C GLU A 136 -5.14 1.57 7.31
N ARG A 137 -6.31 2.19 7.46
CA ARG A 137 -7.34 1.71 8.39
C ARG A 137 -7.96 0.40 7.91
N GLN A 138 -8.33 0.36 6.63
CA GLN A 138 -8.87 -0.84 6.00
C GLN A 138 -7.87 -2.00 6.08
N THR A 139 -6.59 -1.74 5.80
CA THR A 139 -5.54 -2.77 5.93
C THR A 139 -5.37 -3.22 7.38
N ALA A 140 -5.42 -2.31 8.35
CA ALA A 140 -5.30 -2.67 9.77
C ALA A 140 -6.50 -3.52 10.25
N GLU A 141 -7.71 -3.20 9.79
CA GLU A 141 -8.92 -3.99 10.07
C GLU A 141 -8.80 -5.39 9.49
N GLU A 142 -8.46 -5.48 8.20
CA GLU A 142 -8.30 -6.76 7.49
C GLU A 142 -7.23 -7.62 8.16
N ALA A 143 -6.06 -7.03 8.47
CA ALA A 143 -4.97 -7.74 9.15
C ALA A 143 -5.25 -8.02 10.64
N GLY A 144 -6.34 -7.49 11.21
CA GLY A 144 -6.72 -7.68 12.61
C GLY A 144 -5.76 -7.04 13.63
N ILE A 145 -5.15 -5.91 13.29
CA ILE A 145 -4.17 -5.18 14.10
C ILE A 145 -4.54 -3.70 14.26
N SER A 146 -3.78 -2.96 15.08
CA SER A 146 -3.94 -1.51 15.18
C SER A 146 -3.26 -0.80 14.00
N ARG A 147 -3.72 0.43 13.68
CA ARG A 147 -3.09 1.29 12.67
C ARG A 147 -1.64 1.64 13.00
N THR A 148 -1.31 1.82 14.29
CA THR A 148 0.06 2.12 14.73
C THR A 148 1.00 0.94 14.47
N THR A 149 0.55 -0.29 14.79
CA THR A 149 1.29 -1.51 14.48
C THR A 149 1.47 -1.70 12.97
N LEU A 150 0.44 -1.43 12.17
CA LEU A 150 0.52 -1.49 10.70
C LEU A 150 1.62 -0.57 10.16
N ARG A 151 1.65 0.70 10.59
CA ARG A 151 2.67 1.68 10.15
C ARG A 151 4.08 1.22 10.50
N ALA A 152 4.29 0.71 11.71
CA ALA A 152 5.59 0.17 12.11
C ALA A 152 6.03 -1.00 11.22
N VAL A 153 5.11 -1.88 10.83
CA VAL A 153 5.39 -3.02 9.94
C VAL A 153 5.72 -2.57 8.52
N TYR A 154 5.04 -1.54 7.99
CA TYR A 154 5.40 -0.96 6.69
C TYR A 154 6.83 -0.48 6.65
N GLU A 155 7.23 0.36 7.62
CA GLU A 155 8.54 1.01 7.60
C GLU A 155 9.69 0.08 8.01
N LEU A 156 9.44 -0.88 8.91
CA LEU A 156 10.52 -1.71 9.46
C LEU A 156 10.70 -3.05 8.76
N VAL A 157 9.68 -3.53 8.04
CA VAL A 157 9.72 -4.88 7.44
C VAL A 157 9.34 -4.85 5.97
N LEU A 158 8.15 -4.38 5.62
CA LEU A 158 7.61 -4.62 4.28
C LEU A 158 8.25 -3.77 3.18
N LYS A 159 8.44 -2.47 3.42
CA LYS A 159 9.11 -1.58 2.44
C LYS A 159 10.60 -1.85 2.32
N PRO A 160 11.39 -1.95 3.42
CA PRO A 160 12.84 -2.18 3.31
C PRO A 160 13.19 -3.52 2.68
N ARG A 161 12.32 -4.54 2.87
CA ARG A 161 12.49 -5.86 2.26
C ARG A 161 11.76 -6.00 0.93
N GLY A 162 11.33 -4.90 0.31
CA GLY A 162 10.78 -4.90 -1.03
C GLY A 162 9.54 -5.78 -1.23
N TRP A 163 8.73 -6.05 -0.20
CA TRP A 163 7.48 -6.80 -0.37
C TRP A 163 6.33 -5.90 -0.84
N LEU A 164 6.39 -4.62 -0.48
CA LEU A 164 5.30 -3.68 -0.68
C LEU A 164 5.87 -2.29 -1.00
N ARG A 165 5.37 -1.70 -2.10
CA ARG A 165 5.68 -0.32 -2.48
C ARG A 165 4.42 0.53 -2.46
N ARG A 166 4.53 1.73 -1.85
CA ARG A 166 3.47 2.75 -1.93
C ARG A 166 3.76 3.65 -3.11
N LEU A 167 2.90 3.63 -4.12
CA LEU A 167 3.05 4.43 -5.33
C LEU A 167 2.43 5.81 -5.18
N ARG A 168 1.27 5.89 -4.51
CA ARG A 168 0.57 7.14 -4.25
C ARG A 168 0.00 7.14 -2.83
N VAL A 169 0.17 8.24 -2.12
CA VAL A 169 -0.51 8.47 -0.85
C VAL A 169 -1.98 8.80 -1.13
N GLY A 170 -2.88 8.10 -0.45
CA GLY A 170 -4.32 8.35 -0.55
C GLY A 170 -4.69 9.65 0.17
N HIS A 171 -5.65 10.39 -0.39
CA HIS A 171 -6.13 11.66 0.17
C HIS A 171 -7.66 11.64 0.27
N GLY A 172 -8.20 12.17 1.37
CA GLY A 172 -9.65 12.32 1.56
C GLY A 172 -10.40 10.98 1.49
N ARG A 173 -11.16 10.78 0.41
CA ARG A 173 -11.96 9.58 0.14
C ARG A 173 -11.17 8.47 -0.56
N GLU A 174 -9.98 8.76 -1.07
CA GLU A 174 -9.16 7.80 -1.82
C GLU A 174 -8.18 7.05 -0.93
N GLY A 175 -8.13 5.72 -1.08
CA GLY A 175 -7.09 4.87 -0.48
C GLY A 175 -5.71 5.13 -1.11
N SER A 176 -4.65 4.73 -0.42
CA SER A 176 -3.31 4.78 -1.01
C SER A 176 -3.19 3.74 -2.12
N THR A 177 -2.45 4.06 -3.17
CA THR A 177 -2.13 3.11 -4.25
C THR A 177 -0.88 2.33 -3.86
N TRP A 178 -1.01 1.01 -3.83
CA TRP A 178 0.03 0.08 -3.45
C TRP A 178 0.35 -0.88 -4.59
N TYR A 179 1.58 -1.36 -4.60
CA TYR A 179 2.05 -2.39 -5.50
C TYR A 179 2.73 -3.50 -4.68
N LEU A 180 2.28 -4.74 -4.87
CA LEU A 180 2.95 -5.92 -4.37
C LEU A 180 4.11 -6.27 -5.29
N ASP A 181 5.31 -6.38 -4.73
CA ASP A 181 6.51 -6.61 -5.53
C ASP A 181 6.83 -8.10 -5.67
N PHE A 182 7.24 -8.49 -6.88
CA PHE A 182 7.59 -9.88 -7.22
C PHE A 182 9.10 -10.06 -7.33
N ASP A 183 9.81 -9.00 -7.74
CA ASP A 183 11.17 -9.10 -8.28
C ASP A 183 12.27 -8.91 -7.23
N ASN A 184 11.96 -9.10 -5.95
CA ASN A 184 12.97 -8.95 -4.92
C ASN A 184 13.95 -10.17 -4.88
N ARG A 185 14.86 -10.21 -5.86
CA ARG A 185 16.14 -10.96 -5.84
C ARG A 185 17.27 -10.14 -5.21
N ALA A 186 17.00 -8.94 -4.69
CA ALA A 186 18.03 -8.04 -4.21
C ALA A 186 18.22 -8.15 -2.69
N TYR A 187 19.41 -8.63 -2.34
CA TYR A 187 20.07 -8.59 -1.03
C TYR A 187 19.61 -9.66 -0.03
N GLY A 188 20.54 -10.60 0.16
CA GLY A 188 20.47 -11.67 1.13
C GLY A 188 19.92 -11.19 2.46
N MET A 189 19.09 -12.04 3.06
CA MET A 189 18.48 -11.87 4.36
C MET A 189 19.52 -11.44 5.39
N SER A 190 19.78 -10.14 5.50
CA SER A 190 20.39 -9.61 6.70
C SER A 190 19.30 -9.70 7.74
N SER A 191 19.44 -10.73 8.56
CA SER A 191 18.66 -10.99 9.75
C SER A 191 18.72 -9.73 10.62
N SER A 192 17.78 -8.80 10.39
CA SER A 192 17.51 -7.78 11.40
C SER A 192 17.15 -8.55 12.66
N THR A 193 18.12 -8.57 13.58
CA THR A 193 18.17 -9.35 14.80
C THR A 193 17.10 -8.84 15.74
N SER A 194 15.84 -9.14 15.43
CA SER A 194 14.77 -9.16 16.41
C SER A 194 15.11 -10.30 17.36
N ARG A 195 15.89 -9.99 18.42
CA ARG A 195 16.31 -10.84 19.54
C ARG A 195 15.91 -12.30 19.33
N VAL A 196 16.73 -13.03 18.57
CA VAL A 196 16.53 -14.45 18.26
C VAL A 196 16.66 -15.32 19.53
N ARG A 197 17.14 -14.74 20.65
CA ARG A 197 17.08 -15.39 21.97
C ARG A 197 15.71 -15.19 22.60
N THR A 198 14.94 -16.27 22.65
CA THR A 198 13.90 -16.42 23.67
C THR A 198 14.56 -16.35 25.05
N THR A 199 14.04 -15.53 25.96
CA THR A 199 14.40 -15.58 27.40
C THR A 199 13.53 -16.59 28.15
N GLN A 200 12.75 -17.38 27.42
CA GLN A 200 11.70 -18.22 27.94
C GLN A 200 12.01 -19.68 27.59
N PHE A 201 12.44 -20.41 28.61
CA PHE A 201 12.76 -21.83 28.52
C PHE A 201 11.48 -22.69 28.46
N PRO A 202 11.53 -23.87 27.83
CA PRO A 202 10.50 -24.89 27.97
C PRO A 202 10.31 -25.28 29.45
N PRO A 203 9.13 -25.76 29.86
CA PRO A 203 8.90 -26.23 31.23
C PRO A 203 9.65 -27.53 31.58
N ASP A 204 10.40 -28.11 30.64
CA ASP A 204 11.17 -29.34 30.82
C ASP A 204 12.66 -29.01 30.86
N LEU A 205 13.29 -29.28 32.01
CA LEU A 205 14.71 -29.01 32.28
C LEU A 205 15.64 -29.83 31.36
N ALA A 206 15.18 -30.95 30.79
CA ALA A 206 15.95 -31.74 29.83
C ALA A 206 16.13 -31.04 28.46
N LEU A 207 15.50 -29.86 28.24
CA LEU A 207 15.52 -29.10 26.99
C LEU A 207 16.33 -27.78 27.09
N GLU A 208 17.11 -27.57 28.15
CA GLU A 208 17.77 -26.29 28.47
C GLU A 208 19.02 -25.92 27.65
N GLU A 209 19.72 -26.86 27.00
CA GLU A 209 21.00 -26.57 26.31
C GLU A 209 20.91 -26.68 24.78
N TRP A 210 20.68 -25.56 24.06
CA TRP A 210 20.79 -25.56 22.59
C TRP A 210 21.38 -24.24 22.03
N PRO A 211 22.55 -24.28 21.34
CA PRO A 211 23.19 -23.11 20.72
C PRO A 211 22.80 -22.83 19.26
N THR A 212 21.95 -23.65 18.62
CA THR A 212 21.52 -23.49 17.22
C THR A 212 20.30 -22.58 17.07
N PRO A 213 20.08 -21.93 15.90
CA PRO A 213 18.88 -21.14 15.66
C PRO A 213 17.62 -22.00 15.80
N GLU A 214 16.74 -21.68 16.75
CA GLU A 214 15.56 -22.49 17.12
C GLU A 214 14.52 -22.69 16.00
N THR A 215 14.62 -22.02 14.85
CA THR A 215 13.63 -22.04 13.77
C THR A 215 14.30 -22.28 12.42
N GLY A 216 13.71 -23.15 11.59
CA GLY A 216 14.21 -23.54 10.27
C GLY A 216 14.43 -22.39 9.30
N ALA A 217 15.20 -22.65 8.23
CA ALA A 217 15.54 -21.67 7.18
C ALA A 217 14.38 -21.37 6.22
N ALA A 218 13.37 -22.23 6.17
CA ALA A 218 12.13 -22.07 5.40
C ALA A 218 10.92 -22.23 6.33
N ALA A 219 9.79 -21.65 5.93
CA ALA A 219 8.48 -21.97 6.49
C ALA A 219 7.70 -22.80 5.47
N ASP A 220 6.63 -23.43 5.94
CA ASP A 220 5.63 -24.02 5.07
C ASP A 220 4.26 -23.92 5.75
N ILE A 221 3.50 -22.91 5.36
CA ILE A 221 2.24 -22.53 6.02
C ILE A 221 1.17 -22.27 4.97
N ASP A 222 -0.07 -22.65 5.26
CA ASP A 222 -1.20 -22.18 4.47
C ASP A 222 -1.58 -20.75 4.87
N SER A 223 -1.22 -19.77 4.04
CA SER A 223 -1.53 -18.36 4.28
C SER A 223 -3.01 -18.01 4.06
N THR A 224 -3.80 -18.84 3.36
CA THR A 224 -5.25 -18.60 3.23
C THR A 224 -5.97 -18.86 4.52
N VAL A 225 -5.60 -19.91 5.25
CA VAL A 225 -6.14 -20.18 6.59
C VAL A 225 -5.83 -19.02 7.53
N ILE A 226 -4.60 -18.49 7.47
CA ILE A 226 -4.22 -17.30 8.22
C ILE A 226 -5.11 -16.11 7.81
N GLY A 227 -5.35 -15.89 6.52
CA GLY A 227 -6.22 -14.83 6.02
C GLY A 227 -7.65 -14.91 6.56
N ARG A 228 -8.22 -16.12 6.63
CA ARG A 228 -9.58 -16.35 7.16
C ARG A 228 -9.67 -16.11 8.67
N LEU A 229 -8.64 -16.49 9.40
CA LEU A 229 -8.67 -16.47 10.88
C LEU A 229 -8.09 -15.19 11.48
N MET A 230 -7.23 -14.45 10.78
CA MET A 230 -6.49 -13.30 11.35
C MET A 230 -7.38 -12.13 11.74
N GLY A 231 -8.58 -12.02 11.17
CA GLY A 231 -9.59 -11.01 11.52
C GLY A 231 -10.49 -11.41 12.69
N HIS A 232 -10.43 -12.67 13.14
CA HIS A 232 -11.33 -13.22 14.16
C HIS A 232 -10.88 -12.86 15.58
N ASP A 233 -11.83 -12.61 16.48
CA ASP A 233 -11.58 -12.16 17.86
C ASP A 233 -10.77 -13.14 18.70
N ALA A 234 -10.93 -14.44 18.46
CA ALA A 234 -10.10 -15.50 19.05
C ALA A 234 -8.57 -15.30 18.81
N PHE A 235 -8.16 -14.57 17.78
CA PHE A 235 -6.75 -14.39 17.41
C PHE A 235 -6.22 -12.97 17.67
N THR A 236 -6.97 -12.13 18.38
CA THR A 236 -6.51 -10.80 18.78
C THR A 236 -5.44 -10.87 19.86
N LEU A 237 -4.91 -9.71 20.23
CA LEU A 237 -4.11 -9.56 21.45
C LEU A 237 -4.93 -10.09 22.64
N HIS A 238 -4.30 -10.87 23.51
CA HIS A 238 -4.91 -11.60 24.65
C HIS A 238 -5.74 -12.86 24.33
N GLY A 239 -5.98 -13.19 23.06
CA GLY A 239 -6.54 -14.47 22.64
C GLY A 239 -5.47 -15.54 22.38
N LEU A 240 -5.73 -16.40 21.39
CA LEU A 240 -4.77 -17.38 20.87
C LEU A 240 -3.56 -16.70 20.19
N GLY A 241 -3.78 -15.55 19.55
CA GLY A 241 -2.73 -14.73 18.96
C GLY A 241 -2.02 -15.35 17.75
N SER A 242 -0.99 -14.64 17.24
CA SER A 242 -0.36 -15.01 15.97
C SER A 242 0.47 -16.29 16.00
N SER A 243 0.94 -16.77 17.15
CA SER A 243 1.61 -18.09 17.22
C SER A 243 0.65 -19.22 16.82
N ALA A 244 -0.60 -19.13 17.29
CA ALA A 244 -1.61 -20.12 17.01
C ALA A 244 -1.98 -20.12 15.52
N LEU A 245 -2.10 -18.95 14.89
CA LEU A 245 -2.33 -18.83 13.46
C LEU A 245 -1.26 -19.55 12.63
N MET A 246 0.02 -19.37 12.98
CA MET A 246 1.13 -20.02 12.26
C MET A 246 1.08 -21.55 12.40
N ILE A 247 0.84 -22.04 13.62
CA ILE A 247 0.74 -23.48 13.89
C ILE A 247 -0.47 -24.10 13.19
N ILE A 248 -1.62 -23.43 13.21
CA ILE A 248 -2.82 -23.90 12.50
C ILE A 248 -2.57 -23.91 10.99
N GLY A 249 -1.95 -22.87 10.43
CA GLY A 249 -1.60 -22.81 9.01
C GLY A 249 -0.63 -23.92 8.59
N ALA A 250 0.37 -24.23 9.42
CA ALA A 250 1.29 -25.34 9.16
C ALA A 250 0.61 -26.71 9.28
N LEU A 251 -0.20 -26.93 10.31
CA LEU A 251 -0.93 -28.20 10.51
C LEU A 251 -2.04 -28.43 9.48
N HIS A 252 -2.57 -27.35 8.89
CA HIS A 252 -3.52 -27.43 7.79
C HIS A 252 -2.84 -27.96 6.52
N LEU A 253 -1.62 -27.51 6.25
CA LEU A 253 -0.87 -27.95 5.08
C LEU A 253 -0.36 -29.39 5.24
N TYR A 254 0.17 -29.73 6.42
CA TYR A 254 0.60 -31.08 6.75
C TYR A 254 0.00 -31.54 8.08
N SER A 255 -0.95 -32.46 8.01
CA SER A 255 -1.47 -33.12 9.21
C SER A 255 -0.47 -34.14 9.75
N GLY A 256 -0.41 -34.32 11.07
CA GLY A 256 0.41 -35.37 11.68
C GLY A 256 1.89 -35.00 11.80
N GLN A 257 2.20 -33.73 12.05
CA GLN A 257 3.58 -33.27 12.26
C GLN A 257 4.04 -33.49 13.71
N THR A 258 5.29 -33.87 13.89
CA THR A 258 5.99 -33.78 15.18
C THR A 258 6.22 -32.32 15.57
N VAL A 259 6.58 -32.07 16.84
CA VAL A 259 6.88 -30.70 17.30
C VAL A 259 8.10 -30.12 16.57
N GLU A 260 9.08 -30.94 16.21
CA GLU A 260 10.29 -30.50 15.50
C GLU A 260 9.97 -30.06 14.07
N GLU A 261 9.20 -30.87 13.33
CA GLU A 261 8.71 -30.52 12.00
C GLU A 261 7.87 -29.25 12.04
N LEU A 262 6.98 -29.14 13.05
CA LEU A 262 6.12 -27.98 13.21
C LEU A 262 6.89 -26.69 13.50
N VAL A 263 8.00 -26.76 14.24
CA VAL A 263 8.88 -25.61 14.48
C VAL A 263 9.53 -25.13 13.18
N GLY A 264 9.90 -26.06 12.30
CA GLY A 264 10.35 -25.76 10.94
C GLY A 264 9.25 -25.09 10.11
N SER A 265 8.14 -25.81 9.89
CA SER A 265 7.06 -25.36 9.01
C SER A 265 6.40 -24.06 9.48
N SER A 266 6.14 -23.90 10.78
CA SER A 266 5.50 -22.69 11.31
C SER A 266 6.46 -21.51 11.56
N SER A 267 7.78 -21.73 11.54
CA SER A 267 8.79 -20.74 11.95
C SER A 267 8.53 -20.13 13.35
N VAL A 268 7.86 -20.88 14.23
CA VAL A 268 7.62 -20.52 15.64
C VAL A 268 8.68 -21.21 16.51
N SER A 269 9.21 -20.51 17.52
CA SER A 269 10.19 -21.13 18.43
C SER A 269 9.62 -22.34 19.16
N ARG A 270 10.45 -23.34 19.44
CA ARG A 270 10.04 -24.58 20.10
C ARG A 270 9.29 -24.36 21.41
N ALA A 271 9.79 -23.48 22.29
CA ALA A 271 9.12 -23.14 23.54
C ALA A 271 7.71 -22.55 23.31
N THR A 272 7.58 -21.69 22.29
CA THR A 272 6.28 -21.11 21.91
C THR A 272 5.37 -22.15 21.29
N ALA A 273 5.91 -23.05 20.46
CA ALA A 273 5.17 -24.15 19.83
C ALA A 273 4.56 -25.07 20.89
N TYR A 274 5.34 -25.54 21.87
CA TYR A 274 4.82 -26.36 22.97
C TYR A 274 3.70 -25.69 23.75
N ARG A 275 3.90 -24.44 24.19
CA ARG A 275 2.87 -23.70 24.95
C ARG A 275 1.61 -23.48 24.13
N THR A 276 1.78 -23.17 22.85
CA THR A 276 0.66 -22.92 21.94
C THR A 276 -0.09 -24.21 21.63
N LEU A 277 0.60 -25.32 21.34
CA LEU A 277 -0.02 -26.63 21.12
C LEU A 277 -0.81 -27.10 22.34
N ARG A 278 -0.23 -27.02 23.55
CA ARG A 278 -0.97 -27.35 24.79
C ARG A 278 -2.23 -26.52 24.92
N ARG A 279 -2.14 -25.21 24.67
CA ARG A 279 -3.30 -24.31 24.73
C ARG A 279 -4.35 -24.63 23.66
N LEU A 280 -3.93 -24.97 22.43
CA LEU A 280 -4.84 -25.41 21.38
C LEU A 280 -5.51 -26.75 21.72
N ALA A 281 -4.78 -27.67 22.34
CA ALA A 281 -5.27 -28.99 22.76
C ALA A 281 -6.29 -28.87 23.89
N LEU A 282 -6.06 -27.98 24.86
CA LEU A 282 -7.02 -27.66 25.93
C LEU A 282 -8.38 -27.21 25.38
N HIS A 283 -8.37 -26.58 24.21
CA HIS A 283 -9.57 -26.09 23.52
C HIS A 283 -10.13 -27.08 22.48
N GLY A 284 -9.56 -28.29 22.38
CA GLY A 284 -9.98 -29.32 21.43
C GLY A 284 -9.68 -28.99 19.97
N LEU A 285 -8.83 -28.00 19.68
CA LEU A 285 -8.53 -27.57 18.31
C LEU A 285 -7.47 -28.42 17.62
N VAL A 286 -6.59 -29.03 18.41
CA VAL A 286 -5.58 -29.99 17.94
C VAL A 286 -5.68 -31.27 18.75
N ARG A 287 -5.38 -32.39 18.11
CA ARG A 287 -5.21 -33.69 18.76
C ARG A 287 -3.75 -34.12 18.69
N GLN A 288 -3.29 -34.80 19.73
CA GLN A 288 -2.00 -35.49 19.74
C GLN A 288 -2.23 -36.98 19.51
N ASP A 289 -1.55 -37.55 18.53
CA ASP A 289 -1.51 -38.99 18.28
C ASP A 289 -0.06 -39.47 18.38
N GLY A 290 0.28 -40.15 19.49
CA GLY A 290 1.66 -40.45 19.83
C GLY A 290 2.53 -39.19 19.93
N GLN A 291 3.46 -39.03 18.97
CA GLN A 291 4.38 -37.87 18.90
C GLN A 291 3.92 -36.79 17.92
N THR A 292 2.85 -37.02 17.17
CA THR A 292 2.39 -36.13 16.10
C THR A 292 1.15 -35.35 16.51
N TRP A 293 0.96 -34.21 15.84
CA TRP A 293 -0.14 -33.28 16.08
C TRP A 293 -0.93 -33.07 14.79
N ALA A 294 -2.25 -32.98 14.91
CA ALA A 294 -3.15 -32.69 13.80
C ALA A 294 -4.29 -31.77 14.25
N LEU A 295 -4.84 -30.99 13.32
CA LEU A 295 -6.09 -30.25 13.57
C LEU A 295 -7.23 -31.23 13.78
N THR A 296 -8.17 -30.90 14.67
CA THR A 296 -9.39 -31.69 14.82
C THR A 296 -10.38 -31.38 13.69
N PRO A 297 -11.30 -32.31 13.37
CA PRO A 297 -12.34 -32.05 12.36
C PRO A 297 -13.17 -30.79 12.64
N GLN A 298 -13.37 -30.44 13.91
CA GLN A 298 -14.09 -29.24 14.32
C GLN A 298 -13.28 -27.95 14.06
N ALA A 299 -11.95 -27.98 14.25
CA ALA A 299 -11.09 -26.87 13.87
C ALA A 299 -11.11 -26.64 12.34
N LEU A 300 -11.12 -27.71 11.54
CA LEU A 300 -11.25 -27.65 10.09
C LEU A 300 -12.61 -27.07 9.65
N GLN A 301 -13.71 -27.49 10.29
CA GLN A 301 -15.03 -26.89 10.09
C GLN A 301 -15.02 -25.38 10.36
N GLY A 302 -14.40 -24.96 11.47
CA GLY A 302 -14.27 -23.55 11.81
C GLY A 302 -13.44 -22.74 10.80
N ILE A 303 -12.58 -23.37 10.01
CA ILE A 303 -11.80 -22.73 8.92
C ILE A 303 -12.66 -22.57 7.65
N GLY A 304 -13.84 -23.20 7.61
CA GLY A 304 -14.76 -23.18 6.47
C GLY A 304 -14.54 -24.33 5.48
N LEU A 305 -14.00 -25.47 5.92
CA LEU A 305 -13.89 -26.70 5.13
C LEU A 305 -14.91 -27.74 5.64
N PRO A 306 -15.64 -28.43 4.75
CA PRO A 306 -16.52 -29.52 5.16
C PRO A 306 -15.69 -30.64 5.80
N PRO A 307 -16.20 -31.31 6.85
CA PRO A 307 -15.51 -32.45 7.44
C PRO A 307 -15.44 -33.58 6.41
N ASP A 308 -14.29 -34.26 6.34
CA ASP A 308 -14.23 -35.55 5.66
C ASP A 308 -15.08 -36.55 6.45
N ALA A 309 -16.03 -37.21 5.80
CA ALA A 309 -17.12 -37.94 6.45
C ALA A 309 -16.71 -39.28 7.09
N SER A 310 -15.41 -39.57 7.16
CA SER A 310 -14.86 -40.90 7.42
C SER A 310 -14.10 -41.05 8.74
N GLU A 311 -13.98 -40.01 9.57
CA GLU A 311 -13.27 -40.14 10.86
C GLU A 311 -14.21 -40.35 12.07
N PRO A 312 -13.92 -41.35 12.93
CA PRO A 312 -14.67 -41.55 14.16
C PRO A 312 -14.48 -40.38 15.13
N ARG A 313 -15.59 -39.93 15.73
CA ARG A 313 -15.64 -38.87 16.75
C ARG A 313 -14.68 -39.21 17.91
N PRO A 314 -13.67 -38.36 18.20
CA PRO A 314 -12.78 -38.61 19.35
C PRO A 314 -13.51 -38.36 20.68
N LYS A 315 -13.18 -39.18 21.69
CA LYS A 315 -13.54 -38.97 23.10
C LYS A 315 -12.66 -37.88 23.69
N GLY A 316 -13.11 -36.64 23.63
CA GLY A 316 -12.49 -35.46 24.26
C GLY A 316 -13.52 -34.35 24.43
N LEU A 317 -13.19 -33.31 25.21
CA LEU A 317 -14.04 -32.12 25.34
C LEU A 317 -14.39 -31.60 23.92
N PRO A 318 -15.66 -31.24 23.64
CA PRO A 318 -16.04 -30.74 22.34
C PRO A 318 -15.22 -29.48 22.02
N ALA A 319 -14.62 -29.41 20.84
CA ALA A 319 -13.89 -28.23 20.44
C ALA A 319 -14.84 -27.03 20.45
N GLN A 320 -14.40 -25.96 21.11
CA GLN A 320 -15.14 -24.71 21.12
C GLN A 320 -14.96 -24.04 19.77
N GLY A 321 -16.07 -23.64 19.13
CA GLY A 321 -16.00 -22.80 17.92
C GLY A 321 -15.21 -21.52 18.19
N TRP A 322 -14.66 -20.90 17.14
CA TRP A 322 -13.81 -19.71 17.30
C TRP A 322 -14.49 -18.59 18.10
N ASP A 323 -15.80 -18.39 17.95
CA ASP A 323 -16.57 -17.42 18.75
C ASP A 323 -16.62 -17.75 20.24
N ALA A 324 -16.83 -19.02 20.58
CA ALA A 324 -16.83 -19.48 21.96
C ALA A 324 -15.45 -19.28 22.61
N LEU A 325 -14.37 -19.46 21.84
CA LEU A 325 -13.01 -19.15 22.29
C LEU A 325 -12.82 -17.65 22.50
N ALA A 326 -13.32 -16.81 21.60
CA ALA A 326 -13.26 -15.36 21.80
C ALA A 326 -13.98 -14.94 23.11
N HIS A 327 -15.11 -15.56 23.44
CA HIS A 327 -15.80 -15.33 24.71
C HIS A 327 -14.98 -15.84 25.91
N ALA A 328 -14.40 -17.04 25.82
CA ALA A 328 -13.58 -17.61 26.88
C ALA A 328 -12.33 -16.78 27.20
N TYR A 329 -11.74 -16.13 26.20
CA TYR A 329 -10.62 -15.20 26.37
C TYR A 329 -11.04 -13.75 26.65
N GLY A 330 -12.35 -13.45 26.69
CA GLY A 330 -12.85 -12.09 26.87
C GLY A 330 -12.51 -11.14 25.72
N THR A 331 -12.20 -11.67 24.53
CA THR A 331 -11.86 -10.88 23.34
C THR A 331 -13.03 -10.70 22.37
N ALA A 332 -14.18 -11.35 22.63
CA ALA A 332 -15.39 -11.19 21.84
C ALA A 332 -15.80 -9.72 21.72
N GLY A 333 -16.05 -9.27 20.48
CA GLY A 333 -16.43 -7.91 20.16
C GLY A 333 -15.25 -6.97 19.88
N THR A 334 -14.00 -7.41 20.03
CA THR A 334 -12.81 -6.56 19.80
C THR A 334 -12.73 -6.06 18.36
N ALA A 335 -13.01 -6.92 17.38
CA ALA A 335 -13.02 -6.57 15.96
C ALA A 335 -14.16 -5.59 15.66
N ALA A 336 -15.35 -5.81 16.23
CA ALA A 336 -16.48 -4.91 16.10
C ALA A 336 -16.19 -3.52 16.69
N GLN A 337 -15.61 -3.47 17.90
CA GLN A 337 -15.19 -2.24 18.56
C GLN A 337 -14.13 -1.49 17.73
N ARG A 338 -13.16 -2.21 17.15
CA ARG A 338 -12.15 -1.61 16.26
C ARG A 338 -12.78 -1.00 15.01
N LYS A 339 -13.69 -1.74 14.35
CA LYS A 339 -14.43 -1.25 13.18
C LYS A 339 -15.28 -0.02 13.53
N ALA A 340 -15.96 -0.04 14.68
CA ALA A 340 -16.75 1.09 15.16
C ALA A 340 -15.86 2.33 15.44
N LEU A 341 -14.71 2.14 16.10
CA LEU A 341 -13.74 3.20 16.34
C LEU A 341 -13.25 3.81 15.03
N HIS A 342 -12.82 2.98 14.07
CA HIS A 342 -12.36 3.47 12.77
C HIS A 342 -13.49 4.12 11.94
N MET A 343 -14.73 3.66 12.09
CA MET A 343 -15.90 4.29 11.48
C MET A 343 -16.15 5.69 12.07
N ALA A 344 -16.07 5.82 13.39
CA ALA A 344 -16.16 7.11 14.08
C ALA A 344 -15.03 8.05 13.66
N GLU A 345 -13.79 7.58 13.61
CA GLU A 345 -12.66 8.36 13.09
C GLU A 345 -12.89 8.84 11.65
N ARG A 346 -13.43 7.97 10.78
CA ARG A 346 -13.79 8.35 9.40
C ARG A 346 -14.88 9.40 9.35
N ALA A 347 -15.87 9.32 10.24
CA ALA A 347 -16.92 10.33 10.32
C ALA A 347 -16.35 11.69 10.77
N VAL A 348 -15.52 11.70 11.81
CA VAL A 348 -14.84 12.93 12.30
C VAL A 348 -13.94 13.53 11.23
N TYR A 349 -13.14 12.71 10.55
CA TYR A 349 -12.26 13.19 9.48
C TYR A 349 -13.06 13.75 8.29
N ARG A 350 -14.18 13.11 7.91
CA ARG A 350 -15.07 13.64 6.88
C ARG A 350 -15.68 14.98 7.28
N GLN A 351 -16.18 15.11 8.50
CA GLN A 351 -16.69 16.39 9.01
C GLN A 351 -15.61 17.48 9.04
N ALA A 352 -14.37 17.12 9.38
CA ALA A 352 -13.25 18.07 9.34
C ALA A 352 -12.95 18.54 7.90
N LEU A 353 -12.98 17.63 6.93
CA LEU A 353 -12.84 17.98 5.51
C LEU A 353 -14.00 18.85 5.01
N GLU A 354 -15.23 18.53 5.40
CA GLU A 354 -16.43 19.31 5.07
C GLU A 354 -16.34 20.73 5.65
N ARG A 355 -15.94 20.89 6.92
CA ARG A 355 -15.70 22.21 7.53
C ARG A 355 -14.59 22.97 6.81
N LEU A 356 -13.51 22.31 6.41
CA LEU A 356 -12.46 22.96 5.62
C LEU A 356 -13.02 23.45 4.28
N THR A 357 -13.86 22.67 3.60
CA THR A 357 -14.53 23.12 2.37
C THR A 357 -15.53 24.25 2.60
N GLU A 358 -16.26 24.28 3.72
CA GLU A 358 -17.16 25.37 4.12
C GLU A 358 -16.40 26.67 4.47
N HIS A 359 -15.23 26.56 5.11
CA HIS A 359 -14.35 27.71 5.33
C HIS A 359 -13.73 28.21 4.03
N CYS A 360 -13.48 27.32 3.07
CA CYS A 360 -13.01 27.65 1.73
C CYS A 360 -14.11 28.15 0.78
N SER A 361 -15.37 28.34 1.20
CA SER A 361 -16.49 28.80 0.35
C SER A 361 -17.02 30.21 0.65
N ARG A 362 -16.48 30.93 1.66
CA ARG A 362 -16.86 32.32 1.94
C ARG A 362 -16.08 33.32 1.10
N ALA A 363 -16.70 33.80 0.02
CA ALA A 363 -16.15 34.86 -0.81
C ALA A 363 -15.71 36.05 0.05
N VAL A 364 -14.46 36.48 -0.09
CA VAL A 364 -13.94 37.64 0.65
C VAL A 364 -14.40 38.88 -0.10
N VAL A 365 -15.14 39.74 0.59
CA VAL A 365 -15.48 41.07 0.09
C VAL A 365 -14.27 41.97 0.31
N ILE A 366 -13.59 42.33 -0.77
CA ILE A 366 -12.52 43.34 -0.73
C ILE A 366 -13.10 44.62 -1.33
N VAL A 367 -12.94 45.74 -0.62
CA VAL A 367 -13.32 47.07 -1.12
C VAL A 367 -12.07 47.73 -1.70
N ARG A 368 -12.14 48.11 -2.98
CA ARG A 368 -11.10 48.91 -3.65
C ARG A 368 -11.78 50.02 -4.47
N ASP A 369 -11.30 51.25 -4.32
CA ASP A 369 -11.79 52.44 -5.04
C ASP A 369 -13.33 52.66 -4.94
N GLY A 370 -13.91 52.36 -3.77
CA GLY A 370 -15.35 52.55 -3.51
C GLY A 370 -16.27 51.51 -4.14
N ARG A 371 -15.74 50.47 -4.80
CA ARG A 371 -16.51 49.36 -5.38
C ARG A 371 -16.31 48.06 -4.58
N THR A 372 -17.42 47.40 -4.26
CA THR A 372 -17.46 46.12 -3.57
C THR A 372 -17.22 45.01 -4.58
N VAL A 373 -16.11 44.28 -4.47
CA VAL A 373 -15.82 43.12 -5.33
C VAL A 373 -15.92 41.84 -4.52
N LEU A 374 -16.74 40.91 -5.01
CA LEU A 374 -17.01 39.61 -4.40
C LEU A 374 -15.97 38.63 -4.96
N VAL A 375 -14.92 38.32 -4.18
CA VAL A 375 -13.86 37.41 -4.61
C VAL A 375 -14.21 36.00 -4.12
N PRO A 376 -14.47 35.01 -4.99
CA PRO A 376 -14.74 33.63 -4.60
C PRO A 376 -13.62 33.08 -3.70
N ALA A 377 -14.00 32.24 -2.75
CA ALA A 377 -13.10 31.71 -1.75
C ALA A 377 -12.09 30.69 -2.31
N PRO A 378 -11.01 30.36 -1.57
CA PRO A 378 -9.76 29.81 -2.13
C PRO A 378 -9.80 28.34 -2.61
N ARG A 379 -10.97 27.75 -2.83
CA ARG A 379 -11.13 26.51 -3.59
C ARG A 379 -12.24 26.68 -4.61
N ALA A 380 -11.88 27.29 -5.73
CA ALA A 380 -12.74 27.61 -6.86
C ALA A 380 -11.98 27.25 -8.15
N ASP A 381 -11.80 25.95 -8.38
CA ASP A 381 -11.06 25.43 -9.53
C ASP A 381 -11.90 25.48 -10.82
N GLU A 382 -13.17 25.90 -10.75
CA GLU A 382 -14.05 25.98 -11.91
C GLU A 382 -14.79 27.32 -11.92
N ILE A 383 -14.35 28.24 -12.77
CA ILE A 383 -15.19 29.35 -13.21
C ILE A 383 -16.29 28.73 -14.09
N PRO A 384 -17.58 29.05 -13.86
CA PRO A 384 -18.65 28.60 -14.72
C PRO A 384 -18.34 28.96 -16.18
N ALA A 385 -18.38 28.00 -17.10
CA ALA A 385 -17.94 28.19 -18.48
C ALA A 385 -18.60 29.39 -19.21
N HIS A 386 -19.77 29.83 -18.75
CA HIS A 386 -20.47 31.00 -19.29
C HIS A 386 -19.88 32.36 -18.88
N TRP A 387 -18.93 32.38 -17.94
CA TRP A 387 -18.15 33.57 -17.56
C TRP A 387 -16.75 33.55 -18.21
N CYS A 388 -16.47 32.58 -19.06
CA CYS A 388 -15.22 32.46 -19.80
C CYS A 388 -15.50 32.72 -21.28
N SER A 389 -14.76 33.64 -21.86
CA SER A 389 -14.69 33.76 -23.32
C SER A 389 -13.79 32.64 -23.89
N PRO A 390 -13.97 32.21 -25.16
CA PRO A 390 -13.14 31.17 -25.80
C PRO A 390 -11.64 31.47 -25.80
N ASP A 391 -11.25 32.72 -25.59
CA ASP A 391 -9.86 33.20 -25.49
C ASP A 391 -9.28 33.17 -24.06
N GLY A 392 -10.03 32.66 -23.07
CA GLY A 392 -9.60 32.57 -21.67
C GLY A 392 -9.73 33.88 -20.88
N SER A 393 -10.38 34.91 -21.45
CA SER A 393 -10.75 36.12 -20.73
C SER A 393 -12.01 35.92 -19.87
N VAL A 394 -12.06 36.62 -18.74
CA VAL A 394 -13.18 36.55 -17.81
C VAL A 394 -14.22 37.59 -18.21
N LEU A 395 -15.48 37.16 -18.33
CA LEU A 395 -16.62 38.04 -18.59
C LEU A 395 -17.19 38.53 -17.26
N ASP A 396 -17.43 39.84 -17.14
CA ASP A 396 -18.15 40.41 -16.01
C ASP A 396 -19.60 39.87 -16.02
N PRO A 397 -20.05 39.20 -14.94
CA PRO A 397 -21.36 38.56 -14.89
C PRO A 397 -22.53 39.54 -14.95
N THR A 398 -22.28 40.82 -14.67
CA THR A 398 -23.28 41.89 -14.64
C THR A 398 -23.39 42.60 -15.99
N THR A 399 -22.29 42.70 -16.72
CA THR A 399 -22.22 43.48 -17.97
C THR A 399 -21.98 42.64 -19.22
N GLY A 400 -21.58 41.37 -19.07
CA GLY A 400 -21.24 40.43 -20.14
C GLY A 400 -19.98 40.81 -20.92
N ARG A 401 -19.22 41.82 -20.48
CA ARG A 401 -18.04 42.34 -21.17
C ARG A 401 -16.75 41.72 -20.63
N PRO A 402 -15.67 41.65 -21.43
CA PRO A 402 -14.39 41.16 -20.94
C PRO A 402 -13.84 42.07 -19.84
N ALA A 403 -13.57 41.49 -18.67
CA ALA A 403 -12.85 42.14 -17.60
C ALA A 403 -11.37 42.14 -17.95
N ALA A 404 -10.87 43.29 -18.44
CA ALA A 404 -9.52 43.42 -19.01
C ALA A 404 -8.41 42.93 -18.07
N ASP A 405 -8.61 43.10 -16.76
CA ASP A 405 -7.62 42.80 -15.72
C ASP A 405 -7.70 41.36 -15.20
N TRP A 406 -8.70 40.56 -15.61
CA TRP A 406 -8.90 39.20 -15.10
C TRP A 406 -8.71 38.14 -16.18
N ARG A 407 -8.00 37.06 -15.84
CA ARG A 407 -7.74 35.91 -16.72
C ARG A 407 -7.99 34.59 -16.01
N VAL A 408 -8.28 33.55 -16.79
CA VAL A 408 -8.48 32.18 -16.30
C VAL A 408 -7.24 31.34 -16.60
N ALA A 409 -6.51 30.98 -15.55
CA ALA A 409 -5.37 30.06 -15.54
C ALA A 409 -5.67 28.75 -16.29
N THR A 410 -4.63 28.12 -16.84
CA THR A 410 -4.74 26.79 -17.46
C THR A 410 -5.16 25.70 -16.47
N ASP A 411 -5.04 25.96 -15.17
CA ASP A 411 -5.56 25.13 -14.08
C ASP A 411 -6.96 25.55 -13.59
N GLY A 412 -7.65 26.46 -14.30
CA GLY A 412 -9.03 26.89 -14.03
C GLY A 412 -9.20 28.09 -13.10
N ARG A 413 -8.10 28.66 -12.57
CA ARG A 413 -8.12 29.69 -11.53
C ARG A 413 -8.19 31.13 -12.06
N LEU A 414 -8.87 32.02 -11.32
CA LEU A 414 -8.86 33.47 -11.60
C LEU A 414 -7.53 34.11 -11.22
N ILE A 415 -6.92 34.83 -12.16
CA ILE A 415 -5.73 35.65 -11.92
C ILE A 415 -6.04 37.10 -12.29
N LEU A 416 -5.77 38.01 -11.35
CA LEU A 416 -5.78 39.46 -11.60
C LEU A 416 -4.41 39.87 -12.13
N ILE A 417 -4.38 40.43 -13.34
CA ILE A 417 -3.20 41.02 -13.95
C ILE A 417 -3.31 42.53 -13.77
N THR A 418 -2.42 43.11 -12.97
CA THR A 418 -2.38 44.58 -12.83
C THR A 418 -1.51 45.21 -13.93
N PRO A 419 -1.75 46.47 -14.33
CA PRO A 419 -0.91 47.16 -15.32
C PRO A 419 0.56 47.30 -14.91
N ALA A 420 0.88 47.14 -13.62
CA ALA A 420 2.23 47.19 -13.10
C ALA A 420 2.94 45.81 -13.13
N ASP A 421 2.21 44.71 -13.35
CA ASP A 421 2.80 43.38 -13.50
C ASP A 421 3.40 43.23 -14.90
N GLN A 422 4.70 43.48 -15.02
CA GLN A 422 5.47 43.24 -16.25
C GLN A 422 5.77 41.75 -16.51
N ARG A 423 5.35 40.87 -15.61
CA ARG A 423 5.51 39.42 -15.74
C ARG A 423 4.52 38.90 -16.77
N SER A 424 4.99 38.06 -17.67
CA SER A 424 4.14 37.33 -18.59
C SER A 424 3.16 36.44 -17.80
N TYR A 425 2.03 36.13 -18.41
CA TYR A 425 1.00 35.31 -17.80
C TYR A 425 1.52 33.97 -17.23
N ASP A 426 2.39 33.29 -17.98
CA ASP A 426 3.01 32.03 -17.54
C ASP A 426 3.89 32.21 -16.31
N GLU A 427 4.52 33.37 -16.15
CA GLU A 427 5.35 33.71 -14.99
C GLU A 427 4.50 34.01 -13.75
N LEU A 428 3.31 34.59 -13.93
CA LEU A 428 2.36 34.79 -12.83
C LEU A 428 1.76 33.46 -12.36
N ALA A 429 1.40 32.57 -13.29
CA ALA A 429 0.87 31.24 -12.98
C ALA A 429 1.89 30.36 -12.24
N ALA A 430 3.16 30.39 -12.66
CA ALA A 430 4.24 29.67 -11.98
C ALA A 430 4.45 30.21 -10.55
N ALA A 431 4.55 31.53 -10.39
CA ALA A 431 4.73 32.15 -9.07
C ALA A 431 3.61 31.82 -8.07
N HIS A 432 2.36 31.71 -8.56
CA HIS A 432 1.23 31.31 -7.72
C HIS A 432 1.31 29.83 -7.29
N ALA A 433 1.63 28.92 -8.23
CA ALA A 433 1.80 27.50 -7.92
C ALA A 433 2.92 27.25 -6.88
N GLN A 434 3.99 28.04 -6.96
CA GLN A 434 5.09 28.03 -6.00
C GLN A 434 4.65 28.47 -4.60
N ALA A 435 3.93 29.59 -4.50
CA ALA A 435 3.44 30.10 -3.21
C ALA A 435 2.46 29.13 -2.53
N LEU A 436 1.63 28.42 -3.32
CA LEU A 436 0.71 27.41 -2.81
C LEU A 436 1.44 26.21 -2.21
N SER A 437 2.47 25.71 -2.91
CA SER A 437 3.33 24.60 -2.45
C SER A 437 4.11 24.95 -1.17
N GLU A 438 4.60 26.19 -1.06
CA GLU A 438 5.28 26.68 0.14
C GLU A 438 4.33 26.81 1.34
N TRP A 439 3.08 27.21 1.12
CA TRP A 439 2.06 27.26 2.16
C TRP A 439 1.64 25.85 2.63
N GLU A 440 1.42 24.92 1.70
CA GLU A 440 1.02 23.54 1.99
C GLU A 440 2.12 22.72 2.68
N SER A 441 3.38 23.12 2.56
CA SER A 441 4.51 22.49 3.25
C SER A 441 4.78 23.08 4.63
N ALA A 442 4.24 24.26 4.94
CA ALA A 442 4.37 24.93 6.24
C ALA A 442 3.20 24.66 7.21
N ALA A 443 2.06 24.16 6.70
CA ALA A 443 0.88 23.76 7.47
C ALA A 443 0.87 22.24 7.76
#